data_AF-A0A7N6AIL1-F1
#
_entry.id   AF-A0A7N6AIL1-F1
#
_cell.length_a   1.000
_cell.length_b   1.000
_cell.length_c   1.000
_cell.angle_alpha   90.00
_cell.angle_beta   90.00
_cell.angle_gamma   90.00
#
_symmetry.space_group_name_H-M   'P 1'
#
loop_
_entity.id
_entity.type
_entity.pdbx_description
1 polymer ?
#
loop_
_entity_poly.entity_id
_entity_poly.type
_entity_poly.pdbx_seq_one_letter_code
_entity_poly.pdbx_strand_id
1 'polypeptide(L)'
;CHDTVSESETRASAGESGKSTIVKQMRILHVNGFNAEEKKQKIHDIKNNIKEAIETVVAAMSTLTPPCQLACPANQTRVDYVLNQVNQKDFEFPSEFYDHAKILWQDEGVRACWERSNEYQLIDCDLLRCRVLTSGIFETRFQIDKVNFHMFDVGGQRDERRKWIQCFNDVTAIIFVVASSSYNMVIREDNQTNRLQEALNLFKNIWNNRWLRTISVILFLNKQDLLAEKVLAGKSKIEEYFPEFARYTTPDDAIPEPGEDPRVTRAKYFIRDEFLRISTASGDGRHYCYPHFTCAVDTENIRRVFNDCRDIIQRMHLRQYELL
;
A
#
# COMPACT_ATOMS: atom_id res chain seq x y z
N CYS A 1 -25.68 -33.24 -2.03
CA CYS A 1 -24.27 -32.84 -1.91
C CYS A 1 -24.01 -31.74 -2.91
N HIS A 2 -24.03 -30.48 -2.47
CA HIS A 2 -23.55 -29.35 -3.27
C HIS A 2 -22.21 -28.97 -2.69
N ASP A 3 -21.13 -29.36 -3.36
CA ASP A 3 -19.78 -28.91 -3.05
C ASP A 3 -19.69 -27.41 -3.39
N THR A 4 -19.81 -26.56 -2.37
CA THR A 4 -19.51 -25.14 -2.49
C THR A 4 -17.99 -24.97 -2.56
N VAL A 5 -17.48 -24.66 -3.75
CA VAL A 5 -16.08 -24.28 -3.95
C VAL A 5 -15.76 -23.05 -3.09
N SER A 6 -14.75 -23.17 -2.23
CA SER A 6 -14.23 -22.09 -1.37
C SER A 6 -12.79 -21.80 -1.76
N GLU A 7 -12.51 -20.57 -2.18
CA GLU A 7 -11.17 -20.10 -2.57
C GLU A 7 -10.56 -19.31 -1.41
N SER A 8 -9.35 -19.67 -1.02
CA SER A 8 -8.61 -19.10 0.11
C SER A 8 -7.45 -18.24 -0.36
N GLU A 9 -7.36 -16.99 0.07
CA GLU A 9 -6.33 -16.05 -0.36
C GLU A 9 -5.60 -15.42 0.83
N THR A 10 -4.27 -15.46 0.83
CA THR A 10 -3.46 -14.81 1.89
C THR A 10 -2.70 -13.61 1.36
N ARG A 11 -2.78 -12.47 2.07
CA ARG A 11 -2.18 -11.20 1.67
C ARG A 11 -0.87 -10.89 2.36
N ALA A 12 0.24 -11.13 1.69
CA ALA A 12 1.58 -10.85 2.24
C ALA A 12 2.14 -9.54 1.68
N SER A 13 2.68 -8.65 2.52
CA SER A 13 3.52 -7.52 2.07
C SER A 13 4.09 -6.70 3.23
N ALA A 14 5.03 -5.81 2.92
CA ALA A 14 5.53 -4.80 3.84
C ALA A 14 4.40 -3.91 4.42
N GLY A 15 4.66 -3.26 5.55
CA GLY A 15 3.74 -2.28 6.13
C GLY A 15 3.38 -1.17 5.13
N GLU A 16 2.15 -0.66 5.22
CA GLU A 16 1.71 0.52 4.43
C GLU A 16 1.66 0.33 2.91
N SER A 17 1.66 -0.93 2.43
CA SER A 17 1.53 -1.28 1.01
C SER A 17 0.12 -1.09 0.43
N GLY A 18 -0.91 -1.04 1.28
CA GLY A 18 -2.32 -0.91 0.89
C GLY A 18 -3.18 -2.17 1.03
N LYS A 19 -2.70 -3.24 1.68
CA LYS A 19 -3.46 -4.49 1.95
C LYS A 19 -4.86 -4.23 2.50
N SER A 20 -4.96 -3.54 3.62
CA SER A 20 -6.24 -3.29 4.28
C SER A 20 -7.13 -2.36 3.45
N THR A 21 -6.57 -1.46 2.64
CA THR A 21 -7.35 -0.66 1.67
C THR A 21 -8.04 -1.56 0.65
N ILE A 22 -7.33 -2.54 0.10
CA ILE A 22 -7.92 -3.50 -0.83
C ILE A 22 -8.99 -4.33 -0.12
N VAL A 23 -8.81 -4.72 1.16
CA VAL A 23 -9.85 -5.45 1.92
C VAL A 23 -11.12 -4.62 2.04
N LYS A 24 -10.97 -3.33 2.35
CA LYS A 24 -12.09 -2.39 2.42
C LYS A 24 -12.81 -2.30 1.07
N GLN A 25 -12.08 -2.27 -0.05
CA GLN A 25 -12.68 -2.29 -1.38
C GLN A 25 -13.51 -3.57 -1.63
N MET A 26 -13.02 -4.74 -1.22
CA MET A 26 -13.78 -6.00 -1.33
C MET A 26 -15.09 -5.93 -0.53
N ARG A 27 -15.05 -5.36 0.68
CA ARG A 27 -16.27 -5.16 1.49
C ARG A 27 -17.25 -4.21 0.83
N ILE A 28 -16.77 -3.14 0.21
CA ILE A 28 -17.61 -2.17 -0.51
C ILE A 28 -18.27 -2.80 -1.72
N LEU A 29 -17.52 -3.59 -2.50
CA LEU A 29 -18.01 -4.22 -3.71
C LEU A 29 -18.94 -5.42 -3.45
N HIS A 30 -18.71 -6.18 -2.37
CA HIS A 30 -19.33 -7.50 -2.20
C HIS A 30 -19.95 -7.79 -0.81
N VAL A 31 -19.79 -6.89 0.18
CA VAL A 31 -20.24 -7.13 1.57
C VAL A 31 -20.95 -5.90 2.15
N ASN A 32 -21.87 -5.30 1.39
CA ASN A 32 -22.72 -4.17 1.83
C ASN A 32 -21.96 -3.00 2.52
N GLY A 33 -20.67 -2.81 2.20
CA GLY A 33 -19.84 -1.73 2.72
C GLY A 33 -19.70 -1.68 4.25
N PHE A 34 -19.81 -0.47 4.80
CA PHE A 34 -19.68 -0.18 6.23
C PHE A 34 -21.03 0.23 6.83
N ASN A 35 -21.36 -0.32 8.00
CA ASN A 35 -22.57 0.05 8.74
C ASN A 35 -22.41 1.40 9.48
N ALA A 36 -23.50 1.92 10.05
CA ALA A 36 -23.51 3.25 10.68
C ALA A 36 -22.57 3.35 11.90
N GLU A 37 -22.43 2.28 12.68
CA GLU A 37 -21.57 2.25 13.86
C GLU A 37 -20.09 2.21 13.44
N GLU A 38 -19.75 1.40 12.43
CA GLU A 38 -18.41 1.38 11.83
C GLU A 38 -18.04 2.75 11.26
N LYS A 39 -18.98 3.44 10.60
CA LYS A 39 -18.76 4.81 10.11
C LYS A 39 -18.47 5.78 11.25
N LYS A 40 -19.18 5.67 12.38
CA LYS A 40 -18.97 6.51 13.56
C LYS A 40 -17.58 6.31 14.17
N GLN A 41 -17.14 5.06 14.32
CA GLN A 41 -15.79 4.74 14.78
C GLN A 41 -14.73 5.28 13.80
N LYS A 42 -14.97 5.20 12.49
CA LYS A 42 -14.05 5.71 11.46
C LYS A 42 -13.90 7.22 11.51
N ILE A 43 -14.91 7.98 11.93
CA ILE A 43 -14.77 9.43 12.13
C ILE A 43 -13.66 9.72 13.15
N HIS A 44 -13.62 9.00 14.27
CA HIS A 44 -12.57 9.18 15.27
C HIS A 44 -11.18 8.83 14.71
N ASP A 45 -11.06 7.73 13.97
CA ASP A 45 -9.80 7.34 13.33
C ASP A 45 -9.31 8.41 12.32
N ILE A 46 -10.22 9.01 11.52
CA ILE A 46 -9.88 10.07 10.57
C ILE A 46 -9.37 11.31 11.31
N LYS A 47 -10.02 11.69 12.42
CA LYS A 47 -9.59 12.82 13.23
C LYS A 47 -8.19 12.60 13.80
N ASN A 48 -7.90 11.41 14.33
CA ASN A 48 -6.56 11.04 14.80
C ASN A 48 -5.52 11.14 13.68
N ASN A 49 -5.85 10.69 12.47
CA ASN A 49 -4.95 10.79 11.32
C ASN A 49 -4.67 12.26 10.93
N ILE A 50 -5.67 13.14 10.95
CA ILE A 50 -5.44 14.57 10.70
C ILE A 50 -4.46 15.14 11.73
N LYS A 51 -4.63 14.79 13.01
CA LYS A 51 -3.74 15.20 14.11
C LYS A 51 -2.31 14.68 13.91
N GLU A 52 -2.13 13.37 13.75
CA GLU A 52 -0.81 12.76 13.56
C GLU A 52 -0.11 13.32 12.30
N ALA A 53 -0.84 13.57 11.22
CA ALA A 53 -0.27 14.12 9.99
C ALA A 53 0.27 15.55 10.17
N ILE A 54 -0.55 16.48 10.68
CA ILE A 54 -0.11 17.88 10.84
C ILE A 54 0.99 18.00 11.89
N GLU A 55 0.90 17.22 12.97
CA GLU A 55 1.92 17.12 14.01
C GLU A 55 3.25 16.65 13.44
N THR A 56 3.24 15.55 12.68
CA THR A 56 4.47 14.98 12.10
C THR A 56 5.16 15.97 11.16
N VAL A 57 4.41 16.66 10.31
CA VAL A 57 4.97 17.66 9.37
C VAL A 57 5.61 18.81 10.16
N VAL A 58 4.90 19.34 11.15
CA VAL A 58 5.37 20.50 11.94
C VAL A 58 6.57 20.11 12.82
N ALA A 59 6.56 18.93 13.43
CA ALA A 59 7.70 18.42 14.20
C ALA A 59 8.94 18.20 13.33
N ALA A 60 8.76 17.79 12.06
CA ALA A 60 9.86 17.59 11.13
C ALA A 60 10.54 18.90 10.69
N MET A 61 9.84 20.05 10.74
CA MET A 61 10.36 21.32 10.24
C MET A 61 11.71 21.71 10.87
N SER A 62 11.89 21.44 12.17
CA SER A 62 13.12 21.75 12.91
C SER A 62 14.19 20.65 12.84
N THR A 63 13.81 19.42 12.45
CA THR A 63 14.72 18.26 12.43
C THR A 63 15.34 18.01 11.06
N LEU A 64 14.69 18.49 9.99
CA LEU A 64 15.21 18.45 8.64
C LEU A 64 16.53 19.22 8.51
N THR A 65 17.41 18.76 7.61
CA THR A 65 18.69 19.43 7.32
C THR A 65 18.75 19.78 5.83
N PRO A 66 18.75 21.07 5.44
CA PRO A 66 18.54 22.25 6.30
C PRO A 66 17.10 22.31 6.86
N PRO A 67 16.87 22.99 7.99
CA PRO A 67 15.54 23.10 8.58
C PRO A 67 14.60 23.95 7.73
N CYS A 68 13.30 23.64 7.79
CA CYS A 68 12.24 24.43 7.16
C CYS A 68 11.75 25.49 8.14
N GLN A 69 11.68 26.75 7.70
CA GLN A 69 11.12 27.85 8.49
C GLN A 69 9.67 28.12 8.10
N LEU A 70 8.87 28.62 9.04
CA LEU A 70 7.54 29.12 8.75
C LEU A 70 7.63 30.32 7.80
N ALA A 71 6.75 30.36 6.80
CA ALA A 71 6.63 31.54 5.94
C ALA A 71 6.01 32.72 6.72
N CYS A 72 5.10 32.44 7.65
CA CYS A 72 4.54 33.45 8.56
C CYS A 72 4.99 33.17 10.01
N PRO A 73 5.89 33.99 10.59
CA PRO A 73 6.33 33.81 11.98
C PRO A 73 5.21 33.84 13.03
N ALA A 74 4.09 34.52 12.75
CA ALA A 74 2.93 34.53 13.63
C ALA A 74 2.28 33.14 13.82
N ASN A 75 2.56 32.19 12.92
CA ASN A 75 2.10 30.81 13.03
C ASN A 75 2.86 29.99 14.08
N GLN A 76 3.93 30.53 14.69
CA GLN A 76 4.69 29.81 15.73
C GLN A 76 3.79 29.41 16.92
N THR A 77 2.88 30.27 17.34
CA THR A 77 1.90 29.95 18.41
C THR A 77 1.02 28.75 18.07
N ARG A 78 0.72 28.54 16.78
CA ARG A 78 -0.07 27.40 16.29
C ARG A 78 0.75 26.13 16.24
N VAL A 79 2.03 26.24 15.85
CA VAL A 79 3.01 25.14 15.95
C VAL A 79 3.10 24.66 17.39
N ASP A 80 3.29 25.58 18.33
CA ASP A 80 3.39 25.26 19.76
C ASP A 80 2.09 24.61 20.27
N TYR A 81 0.92 25.09 19.83
CA TYR A 81 -0.36 24.46 20.15
C TYR A 81 -0.40 23.00 19.68
N VAL A 82 -0.12 22.74 18.39
CA VAL A 82 -0.19 21.38 17.82
C VAL A 82 0.79 20.44 18.52
N LEU A 83 2.03 20.88 18.78
CA LEU A 83 3.07 20.09 19.43
C LEU A 83 2.83 19.86 20.94
N ASN A 84 2.05 20.69 21.60
CA ASN A 84 1.68 20.49 23.01
C ASN A 84 0.53 19.49 23.20
N GLN A 85 -0.34 19.32 22.19
CA GLN A 85 -1.49 18.40 22.25
C GLN A 85 -1.12 16.92 22.02
N VAL A 86 0.15 16.64 21.72
CA VAL A 86 0.67 15.33 21.29
C VAL A 86 0.40 14.21 22.30
N ASN A 87 0.44 14.52 23.60
CA ASN A 87 0.34 13.52 24.66
C ASN A 87 -1.07 13.33 25.23
N GLN A 88 -2.08 14.04 24.74
CA GLN A 88 -3.46 13.84 25.22
C GLN A 88 -4.07 12.59 24.58
N LYS A 89 -4.26 11.54 25.39
CA LYS A 89 -4.91 10.27 25.00
C LYS A 89 -6.38 10.47 24.60
N ASP A 90 -7.08 11.37 25.26
CA ASP A 90 -8.51 11.64 25.06
C ASP A 90 -8.73 13.02 24.43
N PHE A 91 -8.05 13.28 23.32
CA PHE A 91 -8.18 14.56 22.64
C PHE A 91 -9.58 14.71 22.01
N GLU A 92 -10.35 15.70 22.46
CA GLU A 92 -11.76 15.87 22.05
C GLU A 92 -11.95 16.51 20.67
N PHE A 93 -10.86 16.91 20.01
CA PHE A 93 -10.87 17.61 18.72
C PHE A 93 -11.74 18.88 18.71
N PRO A 94 -11.39 19.89 19.53
CA PRO A 94 -12.11 21.17 19.54
C PRO A 94 -12.02 21.89 18.17
N SER A 95 -12.96 22.78 17.87
CA SER A 95 -12.92 23.58 16.62
C SER A 95 -11.60 24.33 16.45
N GLU A 96 -11.04 24.84 17.54
CA GLU A 96 -9.75 25.52 17.58
C GLU A 96 -8.62 24.71 16.95
N PHE A 97 -8.59 23.38 17.17
CA PHE A 97 -7.58 22.51 16.58
C PHE A 97 -7.64 22.50 15.05
N TYR A 98 -8.85 22.43 14.49
CA TYR A 98 -9.03 22.42 13.05
C TYR A 98 -8.66 23.76 12.42
N ASP A 99 -8.93 24.87 13.12
CA ASP A 99 -8.53 26.20 12.67
C ASP A 99 -7.01 26.36 12.64
N HIS A 100 -6.32 25.93 13.72
CA HIS A 100 -4.85 25.93 13.76
C HIS A 100 -4.25 25.06 12.66
N ALA A 101 -4.73 23.82 12.51
CA ALA A 101 -4.25 22.88 11.50
C ALA A 101 -4.48 23.42 10.08
N LYS A 102 -5.64 24.02 9.80
CA LYS A 102 -5.97 24.61 8.49
C LYS A 102 -5.07 25.80 8.16
N ILE A 103 -4.83 26.70 9.12
CA ILE A 103 -3.96 27.86 8.92
C ILE A 103 -2.51 27.41 8.71
N LEU A 104 -2.02 26.46 9.50
CA LEU A 104 -0.69 25.87 9.31
C LEU A 104 -0.55 25.21 7.94
N TRP A 105 -1.55 24.45 7.48
CA TRP A 105 -1.51 23.83 6.16
C TRP A 105 -1.49 24.83 4.99
N GLN A 106 -1.89 26.09 5.22
CA GLN A 106 -1.79 27.16 4.25
C GLN A 106 -0.43 27.87 4.27
N ASP A 107 0.39 27.66 5.30
CA ASP A 107 1.73 28.23 5.41
C ASP A 107 2.68 27.58 4.38
N GLU A 108 3.34 28.41 3.56
CA GLU A 108 4.24 27.91 2.53
C GLU A 108 5.45 27.17 3.10
N GLY A 109 5.91 27.54 4.31
CA GLY A 109 6.99 26.85 5.01
C GLY A 109 6.60 25.45 5.47
N VAL A 110 5.35 25.29 5.94
CA VAL A 110 4.79 23.98 6.30
C VAL A 110 4.62 23.12 5.05
N ARG A 111 4.13 23.68 3.94
CA ARG A 111 4.03 22.96 2.66
C ARG A 111 5.41 22.57 2.11
N ALA A 112 6.41 23.44 2.22
CA ALA A 112 7.78 23.14 1.83
C ALA A 112 8.38 21.99 2.65
N CYS A 113 8.05 21.90 3.95
CA CYS A 113 8.38 20.73 4.77
C CYS A 113 7.66 19.47 4.28
N TRP A 114 6.36 19.56 3.99
CA TRP A 114 5.57 18.46 3.45
C TRP A 114 6.10 17.91 2.12
N GLU A 115 6.59 18.77 1.23
CA GLU A 115 7.23 18.35 -0.02
C GLU A 115 8.52 17.53 0.19
N ARG A 116 9.07 17.55 1.40
CA ARG A 116 10.22 16.76 1.85
C ARG A 116 9.80 15.58 2.73
N SER A 117 8.53 15.14 2.66
CA SER A 117 8.01 14.02 3.46
C SER A 117 8.65 12.66 3.16
N ASN A 118 9.55 12.57 2.19
CA ASN A 118 10.41 11.40 1.98
C ASN A 118 11.57 11.34 2.98
N GLU A 119 11.91 12.45 3.65
CA GLU A 119 12.99 12.55 4.64
C GLU A 119 12.53 12.24 6.07
N TYR A 120 11.22 12.08 6.30
CA TYR A 120 10.64 11.72 7.59
C TYR A 120 9.39 10.83 7.43
N GLN A 121 8.89 10.25 8.54
CA GLN A 121 7.85 9.22 8.49
C GLN A 121 6.43 9.79 8.58
N LEU A 122 5.93 10.36 7.48
CA LEU A 122 4.53 10.82 7.39
C LEU A 122 3.55 9.64 7.20
N ILE A 123 2.33 9.77 7.71
CA ILE A 123 1.24 8.81 7.47
C ILE A 123 0.53 9.06 6.13
N ASP A 124 0.10 8.00 5.46
CA ASP A 124 -0.76 8.11 4.26
C ASP A 124 -2.22 8.38 4.69
N CYS A 125 -2.86 9.47 4.25
CA CYS A 125 -4.21 9.91 4.69
C CYS A 125 -5.25 10.04 3.54
N ASP A 126 -6.49 9.56 3.80
CA ASP A 126 -7.81 9.69 3.08
C ASP A 126 -8.85 8.76 3.76
N LEU A 127 -10.14 8.89 3.42
CA LEU A 127 -11.26 8.08 3.95
C LEU A 127 -11.07 6.55 3.78
N LEU A 128 -10.56 6.10 2.63
CA LEU A 128 -10.08 4.72 2.42
C LEU A 128 -8.71 4.47 3.04
N ARG A 129 -7.85 5.49 3.05
CA ARG A 129 -6.52 5.50 3.66
C ARG A 129 -6.55 5.80 5.17
N CYS A 130 -7.72 5.68 5.82
CA CYS A 130 -7.84 5.85 7.26
C CYS A 130 -6.97 4.78 7.91
N ARG A 131 -5.86 5.23 8.49
CA ARG A 131 -4.81 4.37 9.02
C ARG A 131 -5.31 3.71 10.29
N VAL A 132 -5.32 2.39 10.23
CA VAL A 132 -5.41 1.53 11.41
C VAL A 132 -4.29 0.53 11.21
N LEU A 133 -3.35 0.50 12.15
CA LEU A 133 -2.29 -0.50 12.11
C LEU A 133 -2.91 -1.87 12.36
N THR A 134 -2.95 -2.69 11.31
CA THR A 134 -3.44 -4.06 11.38
C THR A 134 -2.42 -4.91 12.13
N SER A 135 -2.68 -5.18 13.41
CA SER A 135 -1.96 -6.21 14.18
C SER A 135 -2.76 -7.51 14.19
N GLY A 136 -2.14 -8.62 13.79
CA GLY A 136 -2.79 -9.93 13.73
C GLY A 136 -3.26 -10.34 12.33
N ILE A 137 -4.18 -11.31 12.32
CA ILE A 137 -4.74 -11.94 11.13
C ILE A 137 -6.24 -11.62 11.12
N PHE A 138 -6.73 -11.03 10.03
CA PHE A 138 -8.16 -10.73 9.84
C PHE A 138 -8.73 -11.53 8.68
N GLU A 139 -9.85 -12.19 8.91
CA GLU A 139 -10.53 -12.99 7.90
C GLU A 139 -11.73 -12.23 7.35
N THR A 140 -11.91 -12.26 6.03
CA THR A 140 -13.11 -11.74 5.37
C THR A 140 -13.62 -12.78 4.39
N ARG A 141 -14.91 -13.10 4.47
CA ARG A 141 -15.59 -14.02 3.56
C ARG A 141 -16.62 -13.26 2.75
N PHE A 142 -16.66 -13.51 1.45
CA PHE A 142 -17.61 -12.89 0.53
C PHE A 142 -17.89 -13.82 -0.64
N GLN A 143 -19.00 -13.60 -1.33
CA GLN A 143 -19.40 -14.39 -2.49
C GLN A 143 -19.49 -13.49 -3.72
N ILE A 144 -18.88 -13.92 -4.84
CA ILE A 144 -18.93 -13.22 -6.13
C ILE A 144 -19.37 -14.24 -7.18
N ASP A 145 -20.44 -13.95 -7.91
CA ASP A 145 -20.96 -14.81 -8.98
C ASP A 145 -21.05 -16.30 -8.57
N LYS A 146 -21.50 -16.53 -7.32
CA LYS A 146 -21.66 -17.84 -6.66
C LYS A 146 -20.38 -18.53 -6.20
N VAL A 147 -19.20 -17.95 -6.45
CA VAL A 147 -17.90 -18.43 -5.92
C VAL A 147 -17.65 -17.80 -4.55
N ASN A 148 -17.26 -18.61 -3.57
CA ASN A 148 -16.95 -18.13 -2.22
C ASN A 148 -15.46 -17.82 -2.11
N PHE A 149 -15.15 -16.60 -1.67
CA PHE A 149 -13.80 -16.15 -1.37
C PHE A 149 -13.62 -16.04 0.14
N HIS A 150 -12.50 -16.54 0.63
CA HIS A 150 -12.06 -16.48 2.01
C HIS A 150 -10.67 -15.87 2.08
N MET A 151 -10.62 -14.61 2.46
CA MET A 151 -9.43 -13.79 2.37
C MET A 151 -8.84 -13.51 3.76
N PHE A 152 -7.52 -13.65 3.87
CA PHE A 152 -6.74 -13.43 5.09
C PHE A 152 -5.86 -12.17 4.93
N ASP A 153 -6.16 -11.11 5.68
CA ASP A 153 -5.32 -9.91 5.80
C ASP A 153 -4.37 -10.08 7.00
N VAL A 154 -3.08 -10.26 6.71
CA VAL A 154 -2.06 -10.44 7.73
C VAL A 154 -1.24 -9.17 7.89
N GLY A 155 -0.92 -8.83 9.15
CA GLY A 155 -0.06 -7.70 9.49
C GLY A 155 1.27 -7.74 8.72
N GLY A 156 1.64 -6.63 8.08
CA GLY A 156 2.80 -6.55 7.19
C GLY A 156 4.12 -6.11 7.83
N GLN A 157 4.05 -5.61 9.05
CA GLN A 157 5.21 -5.14 9.82
C GLN A 157 6.12 -6.31 10.19
N ARG A 158 7.42 -6.06 10.35
CA ARG A 158 8.42 -7.12 10.60
C ARG A 158 8.03 -8.07 11.74
N ASP A 159 7.50 -7.55 12.84
CA ASP A 159 7.11 -8.34 14.02
C ASP A 159 5.88 -9.22 13.80
N GLU A 160 5.02 -8.87 12.85
CA GLU A 160 3.80 -9.62 12.53
C GLU A 160 4.07 -10.79 11.56
N ARG A 161 5.19 -10.76 10.82
CA ARG A 161 5.49 -11.74 9.75
C ARG A 161 5.65 -13.17 10.26
N ARG A 162 6.03 -13.36 11.53
CA ARG A 162 6.12 -14.70 12.14
C ARG A 162 4.77 -15.42 12.18
N LYS A 163 3.66 -14.67 12.15
CA LYS A 163 2.29 -15.22 12.19
C LYS A 163 1.81 -15.69 10.81
N TRP A 164 2.47 -15.29 9.72
CA TRP A 164 2.02 -15.60 8.36
C TRP A 164 1.93 -17.10 8.07
N ILE A 165 2.83 -17.89 8.68
CA ILE A 165 2.81 -19.35 8.53
C ILE A 165 1.51 -19.99 9.01
N GLN A 166 0.77 -19.32 9.90
CA GLN A 166 -0.53 -19.78 10.40
C GLN A 166 -1.64 -19.67 9.34
N CYS A 167 -1.43 -18.87 8.30
CA CYS A 167 -2.40 -18.59 7.22
C CYS A 167 -2.04 -19.30 5.90
N PHE A 168 -1.01 -20.15 5.88
CA PHE A 168 -0.50 -20.76 4.66
C PHE A 168 -1.00 -22.20 4.43
N ASN A 169 -1.85 -22.73 5.32
CA ASN A 169 -2.51 -24.01 5.08
C ASN A 169 -3.65 -23.82 4.08
N ASP A 170 -3.65 -24.64 3.02
CA ASP A 170 -4.70 -24.71 2.00
C ASP A 170 -5.04 -23.37 1.32
N VAL A 171 -4.05 -22.51 1.06
CA VAL A 171 -4.23 -21.29 0.26
C VAL A 171 -4.28 -21.61 -1.23
N THR A 172 -5.21 -20.97 -1.96
CA THR A 172 -5.33 -21.12 -3.42
C THR A 172 -4.34 -20.20 -4.15
N ALA A 173 -4.20 -18.97 -3.70
CA ALA A 173 -3.27 -17.99 -4.25
C ALA A 173 -2.80 -16.99 -3.18
N ILE A 174 -1.68 -16.33 -3.44
CA ILE A 174 -1.18 -15.22 -2.61
C ILE A 174 -1.37 -13.91 -3.34
N ILE A 175 -1.99 -12.92 -2.69
CA ILE A 175 -2.01 -11.55 -3.20
C ILE A 175 -0.88 -10.77 -2.51
N PHE A 176 0.19 -10.48 -3.25
CA PHE A 176 1.32 -9.71 -2.77
C PHE A 176 1.18 -8.24 -3.15
N VAL A 177 1.16 -7.33 -2.17
CA VAL A 177 0.88 -5.90 -2.42
C VAL A 177 2.13 -5.04 -2.24
N VAL A 178 2.46 -4.21 -3.21
CA VAL A 178 3.65 -3.35 -3.22
C VAL A 178 3.23 -1.89 -3.24
N ALA A 179 3.80 -1.04 -2.39
CA ALA A 179 3.69 0.41 -2.53
C ALA A 179 4.71 0.90 -3.57
N SER A 180 4.35 0.91 -4.85
CA SER A 180 5.27 1.28 -5.95
C SER A 180 5.77 2.73 -5.84
N SER A 181 4.96 3.63 -5.28
CA SER A 181 5.34 5.02 -5.05
C SER A 181 6.38 5.24 -3.95
N SER A 182 6.69 4.23 -3.13
CA SER A 182 7.60 4.35 -1.98
C SER A 182 9.07 4.08 -2.32
N TYR A 183 9.47 4.16 -3.58
CA TYR A 183 10.84 3.91 -4.04
C TYR A 183 11.90 4.86 -3.43
N ASN A 184 11.49 6.03 -2.95
CA ASN A 184 12.36 7.04 -2.33
C ASN A 184 12.20 7.15 -0.80
N MET A 185 11.56 6.16 -0.17
CA MET A 185 11.27 6.17 1.27
C MET A 185 11.96 5.02 2.00
N VAL A 186 12.18 5.17 3.30
CA VAL A 186 12.67 4.12 4.20
C VAL A 186 11.57 3.57 5.10
N ILE A 187 11.68 2.31 5.53
CA ILE A 187 10.73 1.68 6.45
C ILE A 187 10.80 2.31 7.84
N ARG A 188 9.72 2.23 8.62
CA ARG A 188 9.65 2.82 9.95
C ARG A 188 10.50 2.07 10.97
N GLU A 189 10.62 0.76 10.81
CA GLU A 189 11.22 -0.13 11.80
C GLU A 189 12.71 0.16 12.06
N ASP A 190 13.47 0.57 11.03
CA ASP A 190 14.89 0.91 11.17
C ASP A 190 15.28 2.28 10.62
N ASN A 191 14.33 2.99 9.96
CA ASN A 191 14.55 4.28 9.32
C ASN A 191 15.78 4.32 8.38
N GLN A 192 16.14 3.17 7.80
CA GLN A 192 17.35 3.00 6.99
C GLN A 192 17.06 2.18 5.73
N THR A 193 16.31 1.10 5.84
CA THR A 193 16.04 0.19 4.72
C THR A 193 15.02 0.81 3.76
N ASN A 194 15.36 0.90 2.47
CA ASN A 194 14.44 1.37 1.44
C ASN A 194 13.16 0.51 1.38
N ARG A 195 11.98 1.15 1.30
CA ARG A 195 10.68 0.45 1.35
C ARG A 195 10.45 -0.48 0.15
N LEU A 196 10.86 -0.06 -1.05
CA LEU A 196 10.72 -0.90 -2.25
C LEU A 196 11.71 -2.07 -2.23
N GLN A 197 12.94 -1.84 -1.75
CA GLN A 197 13.92 -2.91 -1.54
C GLN A 197 13.46 -3.94 -0.51
N GLU A 198 12.87 -3.50 0.60
CA GLU A 198 12.25 -4.40 1.60
C GLU A 198 11.14 -5.23 0.97
N ALA A 199 10.30 -4.64 0.10
CA ALA A 199 9.26 -5.36 -0.60
C ALA A 199 9.83 -6.41 -1.57
N LEU A 200 10.90 -6.11 -2.31
CA LEU A 200 11.61 -7.06 -3.18
C LEU A 200 12.20 -8.22 -2.37
N ASN A 201 12.86 -7.93 -1.25
CA ASN A 201 13.41 -8.95 -0.35
C ASN A 201 12.32 -9.87 0.20
N LEU A 202 11.20 -9.29 0.62
CA LEU A 202 10.06 -10.02 1.15
C LEU A 202 9.40 -10.89 0.07
N PHE A 203 9.22 -10.36 -1.14
CA PHE A 203 8.71 -11.12 -2.27
C PHE A 203 9.62 -12.31 -2.60
N LYS A 204 10.94 -12.09 -2.65
CA LYS A 204 11.93 -13.17 -2.87
C LYS A 204 11.82 -14.27 -1.82
N ASN A 205 11.60 -13.90 -0.56
CA ASN A 205 11.44 -14.87 0.54
C ASN A 205 10.15 -15.68 0.41
N ILE A 206 9.04 -15.06 -0.02
CA ILE A 206 7.76 -15.75 -0.28
C ILE A 206 7.88 -16.66 -1.49
N TRP A 207 8.41 -16.14 -2.60
CA TRP A 207 8.55 -16.87 -3.86
C TRP A 207 9.38 -18.14 -3.70
N ASN A 208 10.49 -18.06 -2.96
CA ASN A 208 11.37 -19.21 -2.74
C ASN A 208 11.00 -20.05 -1.51
N ASN A 209 9.87 -19.76 -0.87
CA ASN A 209 9.45 -20.47 0.33
C ASN A 209 9.08 -21.92 0.00
N ARG A 210 9.69 -22.87 0.72
CA ARG A 210 9.44 -24.32 0.51
C ARG A 210 7.98 -24.74 0.67
N TRP A 211 7.22 -24.03 1.50
CA TRP A 211 5.79 -24.31 1.77
C TRP A 211 4.87 -23.69 0.71
N LEU A 212 5.39 -22.80 -0.15
CA LEU A 212 4.60 -22.05 -1.14
C LEU A 212 4.99 -22.35 -2.60
N ARG A 213 5.78 -23.40 -2.84
CA ARG A 213 6.36 -23.74 -4.16
C ARG A 213 5.33 -24.02 -5.26
N THR A 214 4.09 -24.34 -4.91
CA THR A 214 3.00 -24.59 -5.85
C THR A 214 1.96 -23.47 -5.84
N ILE A 215 2.13 -22.48 -4.98
CA ILE A 215 1.17 -21.40 -4.78
C ILE A 215 1.59 -20.24 -5.67
N SER A 216 0.73 -19.88 -6.62
CA SER A 216 0.98 -18.73 -7.49
C SER A 216 0.73 -17.41 -6.75
N VAL A 217 1.41 -16.37 -7.21
CA VAL A 217 1.38 -15.05 -6.59
C VAL A 217 0.76 -14.05 -7.57
N ILE A 218 -0.32 -13.42 -7.13
CA ILE A 218 -0.91 -12.25 -7.78
C ILE A 218 -0.20 -11.03 -7.20
N LEU A 219 0.55 -10.32 -8.02
CA LEU A 219 1.38 -9.19 -7.61
C LEU A 219 0.66 -7.88 -7.89
N PHE A 220 0.24 -7.18 -6.84
CA PHE A 220 -0.34 -5.85 -6.94
C PHE A 220 0.73 -4.78 -6.77
N LEU A 221 1.04 -4.11 -7.87
CA LEU A 221 1.87 -2.91 -7.91
C LEU A 221 0.97 -1.72 -7.58
N ASN A 222 0.76 -1.46 -6.29
CA ASN A 222 -0.21 -0.50 -5.78
C ASN A 222 0.37 0.93 -5.70
N LYS A 223 -0.52 1.91 -5.51
CA LYS A 223 -0.22 3.35 -5.45
C LYS A 223 0.29 3.91 -6.77
N GLN A 224 -0.29 3.47 -7.88
CA GLN A 224 0.06 3.97 -9.22
C GLN A 224 -0.24 5.46 -9.40
N ASP A 225 -1.30 5.96 -8.74
CA ASP A 225 -1.64 7.39 -8.64
C ASP A 225 -0.46 8.21 -8.08
N LEU A 226 0.04 7.80 -6.92
CA LEU A 226 1.16 8.48 -6.25
C LEU A 226 2.50 8.26 -6.96
N LEU A 227 2.67 7.13 -7.65
CA LEU A 227 3.86 6.89 -8.47
C LEU A 227 3.88 7.86 -9.66
N ALA A 228 2.76 8.02 -10.36
CA ALA A 228 2.64 8.92 -11.49
C ALA A 228 2.92 10.38 -11.06
N GLU A 229 2.27 10.84 -9.99
CA GLU A 229 2.50 12.18 -9.43
C GLU A 229 3.98 12.43 -9.13
N LYS A 230 4.63 11.49 -8.42
CA LYS A 230 6.02 11.63 -7.99
C LYS A 230 7.01 11.61 -9.16
N VAL A 231 6.79 10.75 -10.15
CA VAL A 231 7.61 10.67 -11.36
C VAL A 231 7.49 11.95 -12.19
N LEU A 232 6.26 12.46 -12.35
CA LEU A 232 6.00 13.68 -13.13
C LEU A 232 6.52 14.94 -12.43
N ALA A 233 6.47 14.99 -11.10
CA ALA A 233 7.03 16.08 -10.30
C ALA A 233 8.56 16.20 -10.48
N GLY A 234 9.26 15.10 -10.76
CA GLY A 234 10.68 15.08 -11.08
C GLY A 234 11.62 15.45 -9.91
N LYS A 235 11.09 15.57 -8.69
CA LYS A 235 11.86 15.97 -7.49
C LYS A 235 12.70 14.83 -6.90
N SER A 236 12.26 13.58 -7.03
CA SER A 236 12.99 12.40 -6.58
C SER A 236 13.08 11.39 -7.72
N LYS A 237 14.27 11.23 -8.29
CA LYS A 237 14.48 10.38 -9.46
C LYS A 237 14.67 8.92 -9.05
N ILE A 238 14.09 7.98 -9.79
CA ILE A 238 14.19 6.56 -9.44
C ILE A 238 15.65 6.09 -9.48
N GLU A 239 16.44 6.58 -10.44
CA GLU A 239 17.85 6.23 -10.61
C GLU A 239 18.77 6.65 -9.45
N GLU A 240 18.32 7.55 -8.56
CA GLU A 240 19.05 7.90 -7.33
C GLU A 240 18.97 6.79 -6.27
N TYR A 241 17.92 5.96 -6.33
CA TYR A 241 17.66 4.87 -5.40
C TYR A 241 17.88 3.49 -6.04
N PHE A 242 17.63 3.37 -7.34
CA PHE A 242 17.76 2.17 -8.16
C PHE A 242 18.56 2.52 -9.45
N PRO A 243 19.90 2.56 -9.40
CA PRO A 243 20.75 3.06 -10.48
C PRO A 243 20.55 2.37 -11.84
N GLU A 244 20.13 1.11 -11.84
CA GLU A 244 19.77 0.33 -13.03
C GLU A 244 18.63 0.94 -13.84
N PHE A 245 17.76 1.76 -13.21
CA PHE A 245 16.70 2.48 -13.91
C PHE A 245 17.25 3.44 -14.96
N ALA A 246 18.47 3.99 -14.78
CA ALA A 246 19.08 4.88 -15.77
C ALA A 246 19.26 4.20 -17.14
N ARG A 247 19.46 2.88 -17.15
CA ARG A 247 19.66 2.08 -18.37
C ARG A 247 18.42 1.31 -18.80
N TYR A 248 17.36 1.33 -18.00
CA TYR A 248 16.13 0.62 -18.29
C TYR A 248 15.38 1.24 -19.46
N THR A 249 14.90 0.41 -20.38
CA THR A 249 14.05 0.79 -21.50
C THR A 249 12.69 0.16 -21.32
N THR A 250 11.63 0.91 -21.63
CA THR A 250 10.27 0.36 -21.64
C THR A 250 10.20 -0.83 -22.59
N PRO A 251 9.63 -1.97 -22.17
CA PRO A 251 9.58 -3.16 -23.02
C PRO A 251 8.53 -2.99 -24.12
N ASP A 252 8.73 -3.68 -25.24
CA ASP A 252 7.87 -3.55 -26.43
C ASP A 252 6.44 -4.09 -26.20
N ASP A 253 6.27 -5.00 -25.23
CA ASP A 253 4.99 -5.55 -24.80
C ASP A 253 4.27 -4.66 -23.78
N ALA A 254 4.81 -3.47 -23.48
CA ALA A 254 4.18 -2.54 -22.56
C ALA A 254 2.87 -2.02 -23.15
N ILE A 255 1.80 -2.17 -22.38
CA ILE A 255 0.47 -1.63 -22.63
C ILE A 255 0.28 -0.43 -21.70
N PRO A 256 0.52 0.81 -22.17
CA PRO A 256 0.23 2.02 -21.41
C PRO A 256 -1.28 2.31 -21.37
N GLU A 257 -1.73 2.97 -20.31
CA GLU A 257 -3.12 3.46 -20.24
C GLU A 257 -3.32 4.64 -21.23
N PRO A 258 -4.55 4.85 -21.76
CA PRO A 258 -4.82 5.97 -22.65
C PRO A 258 -4.45 7.32 -21.99
N GLY A 259 -3.54 8.07 -22.62
CA GLY A 259 -3.08 9.37 -22.10
C GLY A 259 -2.00 9.28 -21.00
N GLU A 260 -1.46 8.10 -20.71
CA GLU A 260 -0.36 7.95 -19.76
C GLU A 260 0.95 8.53 -20.31
N ASP A 261 1.67 9.29 -19.47
CA ASP A 261 2.97 9.85 -19.83
C ASP A 261 4.03 8.72 -19.94
N PRO A 262 4.84 8.69 -21.01
CA PRO A 262 5.85 7.65 -21.20
C PRO A 262 6.84 7.49 -20.04
N ARG A 263 7.09 8.56 -19.27
CA ARG A 263 7.94 8.51 -18.07
C ARG A 263 7.30 7.66 -16.97
N VAL A 264 5.97 7.76 -16.81
CA VAL A 264 5.20 6.97 -15.85
C VAL A 264 5.14 5.51 -16.30
N THR A 265 4.89 5.25 -17.59
CA THR A 265 4.95 3.90 -18.15
C THR A 265 6.31 3.26 -17.89
N ARG A 266 7.40 3.95 -18.23
CA ARG A 266 8.77 3.45 -17.98
C ARG A 266 9.00 3.14 -16.50
N ALA A 267 8.59 4.03 -15.60
CA ALA A 267 8.74 3.86 -14.16
C ALA A 267 7.97 2.65 -13.61
N LYS A 268 6.68 2.51 -13.94
CA LYS A 268 5.87 1.40 -13.41
C LYS A 268 6.32 0.05 -13.96
N TYR A 269 6.73 -0.01 -15.23
CA TYR A 269 7.24 -1.24 -15.84
C TYR A 269 8.62 -1.63 -15.30
N PHE A 270 9.49 -0.66 -15.00
CA PHE A 270 10.74 -0.95 -14.29
C PHE A 270 10.47 -1.67 -12.96
N ILE A 271 9.58 -1.11 -12.13
CA ILE A 271 9.24 -1.71 -10.84
C ILE A 271 8.64 -3.10 -11.04
N ARG A 272 7.75 -3.28 -12.02
CA ARG A 272 7.19 -4.61 -12.39
C ARG A 272 8.32 -5.60 -12.66
N ASP A 273 9.28 -5.22 -13.49
CA ASP A 273 10.34 -6.11 -13.96
C ASP A 273 11.34 -6.47 -12.86
N GLU A 274 11.54 -5.62 -11.85
CA GLU A 274 12.31 -5.98 -10.65
C GLU A 274 11.71 -7.19 -9.92
N PHE A 275 10.38 -7.24 -9.79
CA PHE A 275 9.69 -8.40 -9.20
C PHE A 275 9.66 -9.60 -10.14
N LEU A 276 9.42 -9.39 -11.43
CA LEU A 276 9.40 -10.49 -12.41
C LEU A 276 10.77 -11.17 -12.54
N ARG A 277 11.86 -10.41 -12.43
CA ARG A 277 13.22 -10.97 -12.41
C ARG A 277 13.41 -11.97 -11.27
N ILE A 278 12.78 -11.73 -10.11
CA ILE A 278 12.78 -12.68 -8.99
C ILE A 278 11.97 -13.93 -9.34
N SER A 279 10.77 -13.77 -9.92
CA SER A 279 9.90 -14.91 -10.18
C SER A 279 10.40 -15.80 -11.32
N THR A 280 11.03 -15.22 -12.35
CA THR A 280 11.57 -15.98 -13.49
C THR A 280 12.91 -16.66 -13.18
N ALA A 281 13.60 -16.28 -12.10
CA ALA A 281 14.89 -16.86 -11.75
C ALA A 281 14.79 -18.32 -11.27
N SER A 282 13.66 -18.72 -10.68
CA SER A 282 13.52 -20.03 -10.00
C SER A 282 12.99 -21.17 -10.89
N GLY A 283 12.57 -20.88 -12.13
CA GLY A 283 12.55 -21.80 -13.29
C GLY A 283 11.79 -23.13 -13.23
N ASP A 284 11.08 -23.48 -12.15
CA ASP A 284 10.48 -24.83 -12.01
C ASP A 284 9.09 -24.98 -12.65
N GLY A 285 8.46 -23.87 -13.07
CA GLY A 285 7.17 -23.84 -13.76
C GLY A 285 5.98 -24.30 -12.91
N ARG A 286 6.15 -24.48 -11.59
CA ARG A 286 5.12 -25.02 -10.69
C ARG A 286 4.13 -23.97 -10.21
N HIS A 287 4.53 -22.71 -10.25
CA HIS A 287 3.71 -21.57 -9.88
C HIS A 287 4.08 -20.34 -10.70
N TYR A 288 3.16 -19.38 -10.79
CA TYR A 288 3.27 -18.22 -11.67
C TYR A 288 3.12 -16.92 -10.89
N CYS A 289 3.71 -15.85 -11.44
CA CYS A 289 3.52 -14.49 -10.94
C CYS A 289 2.62 -13.72 -11.91
N TYR A 290 1.54 -13.13 -11.42
CA TYR A 290 0.56 -12.38 -12.20
C TYR A 290 0.59 -10.90 -11.77
N PRO A 291 1.35 -10.04 -12.46
CA PRO A 291 1.47 -8.63 -12.10
C PRO A 291 0.27 -7.81 -12.56
N HIS A 292 -0.27 -6.98 -11.65
CA HIS A 292 -1.31 -6.01 -11.92
C HIS A 292 -0.91 -4.63 -11.39
N PHE A 293 -1.09 -3.60 -12.21
CA PHE A 293 -0.98 -2.20 -11.79
C PHE A 293 -2.27 -1.79 -11.07
N THR A 294 -2.17 -1.38 -9.81
CA THR A 294 -3.35 -1.14 -8.96
C THR A 294 -3.34 0.24 -8.31
N CYS A 295 -4.53 0.80 -8.17
CA CYS A 295 -4.79 1.96 -7.32
C CYS A 295 -5.86 1.57 -6.32
N ALA A 296 -5.46 1.18 -5.10
CA ALA A 296 -6.39 0.66 -4.10
C ALA A 296 -7.47 1.66 -3.65
N VAL A 297 -7.31 2.95 -3.94
CA VAL A 297 -8.36 3.95 -3.69
C VAL A 297 -9.37 4.08 -4.83
N ASP A 298 -9.02 3.59 -6.02
CA ASP A 298 -9.92 3.51 -7.18
C ASP A 298 -10.71 2.19 -7.14
N THR A 299 -11.99 2.30 -6.80
CA THR A 299 -12.91 1.16 -6.71
C THR A 299 -13.11 0.45 -8.05
N GLU A 300 -13.07 1.17 -9.17
CA GLU A 300 -13.27 0.58 -10.50
C GLU A 300 -12.00 -0.14 -10.97
N ASN A 301 -10.82 0.42 -10.70
CA ASN A 301 -9.55 -0.28 -10.92
C ASN A 301 -9.51 -1.60 -10.14
N ILE A 302 -9.84 -1.59 -8.84
CA ILE A 302 -9.84 -2.80 -8.03
C ILE A 302 -10.90 -3.81 -8.50
N ARG A 303 -12.08 -3.35 -8.93
CA ARG A 303 -13.10 -4.24 -9.52
C ARG A 303 -12.57 -4.99 -10.74
N ARG A 304 -11.91 -4.29 -11.68
CA ARG A 304 -11.35 -4.90 -12.89
C ARG A 304 -10.24 -5.90 -12.56
N VAL A 305 -9.29 -5.47 -11.74
CA VAL A 305 -8.16 -6.32 -11.31
C VAL A 305 -8.66 -7.58 -10.60
N PHE A 306 -9.69 -7.46 -9.76
CA PHE A 306 -10.24 -8.63 -9.07
C PHE A 306 -10.96 -9.61 -10.01
N ASN A 307 -11.64 -9.09 -11.05
CA ASN A 307 -12.22 -9.95 -12.09
C ASN A 307 -11.12 -10.73 -12.84
N ASP A 308 -9.99 -10.09 -13.14
CA ASP A 308 -8.84 -10.77 -13.76
C ASP A 308 -8.25 -11.83 -12.81
N CYS A 309 -8.11 -11.51 -11.52
CA CYS A 309 -7.68 -12.45 -10.50
C CYS A 309 -8.59 -13.67 -10.40
N ARG A 310 -9.91 -13.49 -10.44
CA ARG A 310 -10.88 -14.58 -10.43
C ARG A 310 -10.65 -15.53 -11.60
N ASP A 311 -10.47 -15.01 -12.81
CA ASP A 311 -10.26 -15.85 -13.99
C ASP A 311 -8.93 -16.63 -13.90
N ILE A 312 -7.89 -16.03 -13.30
CA ILE A 312 -6.62 -16.70 -12.99
C ILE A 312 -6.84 -17.82 -11.97
N ILE A 313 -7.52 -17.54 -10.86
CA ILE A 313 -7.74 -18.48 -9.77
C ILE A 313 -8.60 -19.65 -10.23
N GLN A 314 -9.67 -19.40 -10.99
CA GLN A 314 -10.50 -20.45 -11.57
C GLN A 314 -9.69 -21.36 -12.50
N ARG A 315 -8.82 -20.79 -13.35
CA ARG A 315 -7.92 -21.59 -14.20
C ARG A 315 -6.90 -22.37 -13.39
N MET A 316 -6.37 -21.81 -12.31
CA MET A 316 -5.47 -22.52 -11.40
C MET A 316 -6.17 -23.69 -10.72
N HIS A 317 -7.39 -23.48 -10.24
CA HIS A 317 -8.21 -24.51 -9.60
C HIS A 317 -8.51 -25.65 -10.59
N LEU A 318 -8.97 -25.33 -11.80
CA LEU A 318 -9.24 -26.33 -12.83
C LEU A 318 -7.98 -27.13 -13.25
N ARG A 319 -6.81 -26.48 -13.35
CA ARG A 319 -5.53 -27.17 -13.62
C ARG A 319 -5.13 -28.12 -12.48
N GLN A 320 -5.39 -27.74 -11.23
CA GLN A 320 -5.08 -28.58 -10.08
C GLN A 320 -5.89 -29.89 -10.06
N TYR A 321 -7.08 -29.90 -10.66
CA TYR A 321 -7.96 -31.08 -10.77
C TYR A 321 -7.88 -31.79 -12.14
N GLU A 322 -6.89 -31.48 -12.97
CA GLU A 322 -6.73 -32.07 -14.32
C GLU A 322 -7.95 -31.88 -15.25
N LEU A 323 -8.75 -30.84 -15.02
CA LEU A 323 -9.94 -30.51 -15.82
C LEU A 323 -9.61 -29.60 -17.03
N LEU A 324 -8.32 -29.26 -17.23
CA LEU A 324 -7.78 -28.39 -18.28
C LEU A 324 -6.56 -28.98 -18.98
#